data_AF-A0A959FP23-F1
#
_entry.id   AF-A0A959FP23-F1
#
_cell.length_a   1.000
_cell.length_b   1.000
_cell.length_c   1.000
_cell.angle_alpha   90.00
_cell.angle_beta   90.00
_cell.angle_gamma   90.00
#
_symmetry.space_group_name_H-M   'P 1'
#
loop_
_entity.id
_entity.type
_entity.pdbx_description
1 polymer ?
#
loop_
_entity_poly.entity_id
_entity_poly.type
_entity_poly.pdbx_seq_one_letter_code
_entity_poly.pdbx_strand_id
1 'polypeptide(L)'
;MAEKVQQTSVSFEQLLSQFPEIELPVVLGEDTHHVFSRENDPLHAAVIDQFLLPLEEEEMDEMTEFVPCFRLPGTKDYRAIVYWKAGLLHYQYRLVTYDKKGNFIDGKVIAGTTFDGEDVTRSMATITDQYQVYIVSGQQQFQLDDYDAKMSTAVRFQISNGGKIVEL
;
A
#
# COMPACT_ATOMS: atom_id res chain seq x y z
N MET A 1 25.22 -17.71 27.55
CA MET A 1 23.97 -17.12 28.06
C MET A 1 23.21 -16.66 26.83
N ALA A 2 22.14 -17.37 26.47
CA ALA A 2 21.34 -17.00 25.30
C ALA A 2 20.26 -16.02 25.77
N GLU A 3 20.35 -14.79 25.31
CA GLU A 3 19.38 -13.74 25.57
C GLU A 3 18.07 -14.15 24.88
N LYS A 4 17.05 -14.50 25.67
CA LYS A 4 15.70 -14.68 25.15
C LYS A 4 15.19 -13.29 24.75
N VAL A 5 15.32 -12.95 23.48
CA VAL A 5 14.57 -11.85 22.89
C VAL A 5 13.09 -12.15 23.14
N GLN A 6 12.47 -11.40 24.03
CA GLN A 6 11.02 -11.46 24.22
C GLN A 6 10.40 -10.91 22.93
N GLN A 7 10.00 -11.81 22.03
CA GLN A 7 9.09 -11.47 20.93
C GLN A 7 7.82 -10.91 21.56
N THR A 8 7.69 -9.59 21.54
CA THR A 8 6.46 -8.92 21.93
C THR A 8 5.49 -9.12 20.77
N SER A 9 4.61 -10.11 20.87
CA SER A 9 3.58 -10.34 19.86
C SER A 9 2.64 -9.14 19.83
N VAL A 10 2.54 -8.46 18.70
CA VAL A 10 1.64 -7.32 18.52
C VAL A 10 0.26 -7.83 18.09
N SER A 11 -0.81 -7.25 18.64
CA SER A 11 -2.17 -7.65 18.27
C SER A 11 -2.57 -7.05 16.92
N PHE A 12 -3.49 -7.71 16.23
CA PHE A 12 -4.05 -7.17 14.99
C PHE A 12 -4.82 -5.86 15.22
N GLU A 13 -5.42 -5.67 16.39
CA GLU A 13 -6.07 -4.40 16.74
C GLU A 13 -5.06 -3.24 16.87
N GLN A 14 -3.85 -3.51 17.35
CA GLN A 14 -2.77 -2.51 17.41
C GLN A 14 -2.25 -2.11 16.03
N LEU A 15 -2.27 -3.03 15.06
CA LEU A 15 -2.06 -2.67 13.65
C LEU A 15 -3.20 -1.72 13.22
N LEU A 16 -4.45 -2.15 13.34
CA LEU A 16 -5.61 -1.39 12.84
C LEU A 16 -5.78 0.00 13.50
N SER A 17 -5.32 0.19 14.73
CA SER A 17 -5.41 1.49 15.42
C SER A 17 -4.46 2.54 14.85
N GLN A 18 -3.42 2.14 14.11
CA GLN A 18 -2.50 3.06 13.44
C GLN A 18 -3.04 3.57 12.10
N PHE A 19 -4.13 2.99 11.58
CA PHE A 19 -4.72 3.37 10.31
C PHE A 19 -6.01 4.14 10.55
N PRO A 20 -6.05 5.46 10.31
CA PRO A 20 -7.29 6.21 10.40
C PRO A 20 -8.30 5.70 9.36
N GLU A 21 -9.57 5.75 9.69
CA GLU A 21 -10.63 5.44 8.74
C GLU A 21 -10.82 6.63 7.79
N ILE A 22 -10.95 6.35 6.49
CA ILE A 22 -11.09 7.39 5.46
C ILE A 22 -12.50 7.45 4.88
N GLU A 23 -12.88 8.62 4.37
CA GLU A 23 -14.08 8.78 3.56
C GLU A 23 -13.80 8.37 2.10
N LEU A 24 -14.77 7.71 1.48
CA LEU A 24 -14.72 7.31 0.07
C LEU A 24 -15.59 8.24 -0.78
N PRO A 25 -15.22 8.52 -2.04
CA PRO A 25 -14.03 8.03 -2.75
C PRO A 25 -12.74 8.73 -2.29
N VAL A 26 -11.61 8.05 -2.45
CA VAL A 26 -10.27 8.60 -2.18
C VAL A 26 -9.37 8.46 -3.40
N VAL A 27 -8.53 9.47 -3.63
CA VAL A 27 -7.51 9.50 -4.68
C VAL A 27 -6.12 9.46 -4.05
N LEU A 28 -5.29 8.55 -4.53
CA LEU A 28 -3.88 8.40 -4.18
C LEU A 28 -3.03 8.85 -5.36
N GLY A 29 -2.36 9.99 -5.21
CA GLY A 29 -1.46 10.56 -6.21
C GLY A 29 -0.01 10.61 -5.74
N GLU A 30 0.83 11.23 -6.56
CA GLU A 30 2.27 11.38 -6.31
C GLU A 30 2.53 12.11 -4.99
N ASP A 31 1.80 13.19 -4.68
CA ASP A 31 2.05 14.01 -3.48
C ASP A 31 1.26 13.58 -2.23
N THR A 32 0.32 12.63 -2.33
CA THR A 32 -0.56 12.29 -1.19
C THR A 32 0.21 11.71 0.00
N HIS A 33 1.39 11.14 -0.24
CA HIS A 33 2.22 10.52 0.79
C HIS A 33 2.81 11.57 1.72
N HIS A 34 3.08 12.79 1.25
CA HIS A 34 3.53 13.89 2.09
C HIS A 34 2.48 14.29 3.14
N VAL A 35 1.19 14.14 2.82
CA VAL A 35 0.11 14.36 3.79
C VAL A 35 0.12 13.25 4.84
N PHE A 36 0.15 11.98 4.42
CA PHE A 36 0.17 10.86 5.35
C PHE A 36 1.42 10.83 6.24
N SER A 37 2.61 11.09 5.69
CA SER A 37 3.86 11.17 6.47
C SER A 37 3.89 12.32 7.46
N ARG A 38 3.08 13.37 7.24
CA ARG A 38 2.94 14.49 8.17
C ARG A 38 1.90 14.22 9.26
N GLU A 39 0.81 13.54 8.90
CA GLU A 39 -0.35 13.36 9.77
C GLU A 39 -0.30 12.05 10.57
N ASN A 40 0.39 11.04 10.06
CA ASN A 40 0.46 9.72 10.65
C ASN A 40 1.89 9.38 11.08
N ASP A 41 2.03 8.87 12.29
CA ASP A 41 3.31 8.37 12.78
C ASP A 41 3.77 7.15 11.97
N PRO A 42 5.08 7.00 11.70
CA PRO A 42 5.63 5.79 11.10
C PRO A 42 5.24 4.54 11.89
N LEU A 43 5.01 3.43 11.18
CA LEU A 43 4.62 2.18 11.83
C LEU A 43 5.71 1.67 12.77
N HIS A 44 5.29 1.15 13.92
CA HIS A 44 6.22 0.50 14.84
C HIS A 44 6.86 -0.74 14.21
N ALA A 45 8.17 -0.93 14.43
CA ALA A 45 8.93 -2.06 13.87
C ALA A 45 8.27 -3.43 14.13
N ALA A 46 7.78 -3.67 15.35
CA ALA A 46 7.13 -4.94 15.69
C ALA A 46 5.84 -5.21 14.87
N VAL A 47 5.15 -4.16 14.40
CA VAL A 47 3.97 -4.27 13.52
C VAL A 47 4.39 -4.57 12.10
N ILE A 48 5.41 -3.87 11.62
CA ILE A 48 6.03 -4.10 10.31
C ILE A 48 6.49 -5.56 10.21
N ASP A 49 7.28 -6.02 11.17
CA ASP A 49 7.86 -7.36 11.21
C ASP A 49 6.80 -8.46 11.17
N GLN A 50 5.68 -8.25 11.89
CA GLN A 50 4.67 -9.28 12.06
C GLN A 50 3.63 -9.30 10.92
N PHE A 51 3.26 -8.14 10.37
CA PHE A 51 2.11 -8.03 9.46
C PHE A 51 2.43 -7.56 8.05
N LEU A 52 3.52 -6.81 7.86
CA LEU A 52 3.86 -6.21 6.55
C LEU A 52 5.04 -6.92 5.88
N LEU A 53 6.15 -7.13 6.59
CA LEU A 53 7.33 -7.82 6.02
C LEU A 53 7.00 -9.18 5.40
N PRO A 54 6.15 -10.05 6.01
CA PRO A 54 5.83 -11.34 5.41
C PRO A 54 5.07 -11.24 4.08
N LEU A 55 4.56 -10.05 3.74
CA LEU A 55 3.86 -9.79 2.49
C LEU A 55 4.79 -9.24 1.40
N GLU A 56 5.98 -8.77 1.75
CA GLU A 56 6.92 -8.18 0.80
C GLU A 56 7.77 -9.29 0.18
N GLU A 57 7.86 -9.30 -1.15
CA GLU A 57 8.59 -10.35 -1.90
C GLU A 57 10.10 -10.09 -1.97
N GLU A 58 10.50 -8.84 -1.76
CA GLU A 58 11.88 -8.37 -1.91
C GLU A 58 12.54 -8.16 -0.54
N GLU A 59 13.84 -8.43 -0.46
CA GLU A 59 14.64 -8.06 0.69
C GLU A 59 14.58 -6.55 0.89
N MET A 60 14.24 -6.15 2.10
CA MET A 60 14.04 -4.77 2.45
C MET A 60 15.36 -4.12 2.83
N ASP A 61 15.64 -2.98 2.22
CA ASP A 61 16.76 -2.14 2.62
C ASP A 61 16.49 -1.47 3.97
N GLU A 62 17.57 -1.18 4.71
CA GLU A 62 17.54 -0.53 6.03
C GLU A 62 16.89 0.86 6.00
N MET A 63 16.86 1.50 4.83
CA MET A 63 16.25 2.82 4.62
C MET A 63 14.76 2.75 4.27
N THR A 64 14.16 1.55 4.22
CA THR A 64 12.76 1.43 3.82
C THR A 64 11.82 1.85 4.94
N GLU A 65 11.00 2.86 4.67
CA GLU A 65 10.00 3.33 5.63
C GLU A 65 8.59 2.83 5.30
N PHE A 66 7.81 2.53 6.33
CA PHE A 66 6.39 2.24 6.22
C PHE A 66 5.56 3.27 6.97
N VAL A 67 4.68 3.94 6.23
CA VAL A 67 3.77 4.96 6.77
C VAL A 67 2.34 4.46 6.63
N PRO A 68 1.55 4.40 7.71
CA PRO A 68 0.14 4.06 7.58
C PRO A 68 -0.57 5.18 6.82
N CYS A 69 -1.41 4.85 5.85
CA CYS A 69 -2.23 5.84 5.15
C CYS A 69 -3.64 5.86 5.76
N PHE A 70 -4.40 4.79 5.56
CA PHE A 70 -5.77 4.66 6.06
C PHE A 70 -6.28 3.23 6.01
N ARG A 71 -7.44 3.00 6.63
CA ARG A 71 -8.25 1.79 6.47
C ARG A 71 -9.58 2.09 5.78
N LEU A 72 -10.10 1.12 5.03
CA LEU A 72 -11.40 1.27 4.35
C LEU A 72 -12.56 1.12 5.34
N PRO A 73 -13.57 2.02 5.28
CA PRO A 73 -14.76 1.92 6.12
C PRO A 73 -15.65 0.75 5.69
N GLY A 74 -16.62 0.38 6.52
CA GLY A 74 -17.73 -0.51 6.11
C GLY A 74 -17.37 -1.97 5.82
N THR A 75 -16.12 -2.39 6.02
CA THR A 75 -15.66 -3.77 5.77
C THR A 75 -16.13 -4.71 6.89
N LYS A 76 -17.18 -5.50 6.64
CA LYS A 76 -17.76 -6.39 7.67
C LYS A 76 -16.96 -7.66 7.87
N ASP A 77 -16.59 -8.34 6.78
CA ASP A 77 -16.01 -9.70 6.83
C ASP A 77 -14.49 -9.75 6.70
N TYR A 78 -13.89 -8.62 6.35
CA TYR A 78 -12.44 -8.42 6.27
C TYR A 78 -12.08 -7.04 6.84
N ARG A 79 -10.79 -6.75 6.88
CA ARG A 79 -10.24 -5.42 7.13
C ARG A 79 -9.33 -5.09 5.96
N ALA A 80 -9.44 -3.89 5.42
CA ALA A 80 -8.56 -3.41 4.36
C ALA A 80 -7.81 -2.18 4.83
N ILE A 81 -6.50 -2.20 4.66
CA ILE A 81 -5.62 -1.08 4.98
C ILE A 81 -4.79 -0.72 3.74
N VAL A 82 -4.42 0.55 3.67
CA VAL A 82 -3.47 1.08 2.70
C VAL A 82 -2.30 1.67 3.49
N TYR A 83 -1.09 1.25 3.15
CA TYR A 83 0.15 1.83 3.65
C TYR A 83 1.02 2.31 2.49
N TRP A 84 1.89 3.26 2.80
CA TRP A 84 2.94 3.74 1.91
C TRP A 84 4.26 3.08 2.29
N LYS A 85 4.91 2.47 1.29
CA LYS A 85 6.25 1.89 1.38
C LYS A 85 7.21 2.82 0.63
N ALA A 86 8.13 3.43 1.33
CA ALA A 86 9.18 4.28 0.76
C ALA A 86 10.50 3.51 0.72
N GLY A 87 10.69 2.72 -0.34
CA GLY A 87 11.95 2.04 -0.62
C GLY A 87 12.83 2.85 -1.59
N LEU A 88 14.09 2.44 -1.74
CA LEU A 88 14.99 3.06 -2.70
C LEU A 88 14.45 2.89 -4.12
N LEU A 89 14.12 3.99 -4.79
CA LEU A 89 13.57 4.03 -6.17
C LEU A 89 12.20 3.34 -6.36
N HIS A 90 11.61 2.81 -5.27
CA HIS A 90 10.32 2.13 -5.25
C HIS A 90 9.45 2.71 -4.14
N TYR A 91 8.54 3.59 -4.53
CA TYR A 91 7.67 4.35 -3.65
C TYR A 91 6.23 3.97 -3.92
N GLN A 92 5.59 3.20 -3.04
CA GLN A 92 4.35 2.49 -3.39
C GLN A 92 3.27 2.58 -2.32
N TYR A 93 2.03 2.82 -2.76
CA TYR A 93 0.84 2.54 -1.96
C TYR A 93 0.45 1.10 -2.16
N ARG A 94 0.38 0.36 -1.05
CA ARG A 94 -0.04 -1.03 -1.04
C ARG A 94 -1.35 -1.18 -0.29
N LEU A 95 -2.35 -1.71 -0.99
CA LEU A 95 -3.62 -2.13 -0.42
C LEU A 95 -3.49 -3.59 0.01
N VAL A 96 -3.81 -3.89 1.25
CA VAL A 96 -3.84 -5.26 1.77
C VAL A 96 -5.13 -5.52 2.53
N THR A 97 -5.61 -6.75 2.44
CA THR A 97 -6.80 -7.21 3.13
C THR A 97 -6.47 -8.35 4.07
N TYR A 98 -7.13 -8.35 5.23
CA TYR A 98 -7.00 -9.36 6.27
C TYR A 98 -8.37 -9.85 6.71
N ASP A 99 -8.44 -11.08 7.22
CA ASP A 99 -9.63 -11.56 7.90
C ASP A 99 -9.79 -10.89 9.28
N LYS A 100 -10.88 -11.19 9.99
CA LYS A 100 -11.15 -10.65 11.33
C LYS A 100 -10.11 -11.05 12.39
N LYS A 101 -9.28 -12.06 12.11
CA LYS A 101 -8.24 -12.58 13.00
C LYS A 101 -6.86 -12.04 12.66
N GLY A 102 -6.73 -11.23 11.60
CA GLY A 102 -5.46 -10.68 11.13
C GLY A 102 -4.69 -11.61 10.20
N ASN A 103 -5.32 -12.64 9.64
CA ASN A 103 -4.69 -13.46 8.60
C ASN A 103 -4.79 -12.74 7.26
N PHE A 104 -3.70 -12.69 6.52
CA PHE A 104 -3.65 -12.10 5.19
C PHE A 104 -4.62 -12.80 4.23
N ILE A 105 -5.39 -12.02 3.46
CA ILE A 105 -6.30 -12.50 2.43
C ILE A 105 -5.73 -12.20 1.04
N ASP A 106 -5.39 -10.94 0.77
CA ASP A 106 -4.95 -10.48 -0.55
C ASP A 106 -4.22 -9.12 -0.46
N GLY A 107 -3.45 -8.78 -1.49
CA GLY A 107 -2.68 -7.54 -1.51
C GLY A 107 -2.24 -7.10 -2.89
N LYS A 108 -2.19 -5.77 -3.11
CA LYS A 108 -1.80 -5.19 -4.39
C LYS A 108 -1.17 -3.81 -4.24
N VAL A 109 -0.13 -3.55 -5.03
CA VAL A 109 0.37 -2.18 -5.24
C VAL A 109 -0.64 -1.45 -6.11
N ILE A 110 -1.19 -0.34 -5.60
CA ILE A 110 -2.28 0.37 -6.26
C ILE A 110 -1.85 1.73 -6.85
N ALA A 111 -0.82 2.35 -6.31
CA ALA A 111 -0.30 3.63 -6.82
C ALA A 111 1.16 3.81 -6.40
N GLY A 112 1.84 4.81 -6.94
CA GLY A 112 3.23 5.12 -6.60
C GLY A 112 4.15 5.29 -7.80
N THR A 113 5.44 5.38 -7.51
CA THR A 113 6.53 5.53 -8.48
C THR A 113 7.50 4.37 -8.35
N THR A 114 7.85 3.75 -9.48
CA THR A 114 8.87 2.71 -9.56
C THR A 114 9.83 3.00 -10.68
N PHE A 115 11.10 2.67 -10.48
CA PHE A 115 12.12 2.71 -11.51
C PHE A 115 12.77 1.34 -11.66
N ASP A 116 12.83 0.82 -12.88
CA ASP A 116 13.36 -0.52 -13.18
C ASP A 116 14.79 -0.51 -13.75
N GLY A 117 15.43 0.65 -13.78
CA GLY A 117 16.76 0.85 -14.36
C GLY A 117 16.74 1.57 -15.71
N GLU A 118 15.61 1.55 -16.41
CA GLU A 118 15.43 2.19 -17.72
C GLU A 118 14.26 3.18 -17.70
N ASP A 119 13.15 2.77 -17.09
CA ASP A 119 11.88 3.46 -17.14
C ASP A 119 11.39 3.89 -15.76
N VAL A 120 10.82 5.09 -15.70
CA VAL A 120 10.05 5.55 -14.55
C VAL A 120 8.59 5.29 -14.83
N THR A 121 7.96 4.45 -14.02
CA THR A 121 6.52 4.26 -14.00
C THR A 121 5.91 5.03 -12.84
N ARG A 122 4.94 5.89 -13.14
CA ARG A 122 4.14 6.60 -12.13
C ARG A 122 2.70 6.16 -12.24
N SER A 123 2.06 5.96 -11.10
CA SER A 123 0.68 5.49 -11.02
C SER A 123 -0.13 6.22 -9.97
N MET A 124 -1.39 6.48 -10.31
CA MET A 124 -2.39 7.05 -9.42
C MET A 124 -3.54 6.06 -9.25
N ALA A 125 -4.13 6.02 -8.07
CA ALA A 125 -5.31 5.20 -7.78
C ALA A 125 -6.49 6.04 -7.36
N THR A 126 -7.69 5.61 -7.74
CA THR A 126 -8.95 6.04 -7.14
C THR A 126 -9.65 4.83 -6.54
N ILE A 127 -10.00 4.87 -5.26
CA ILE A 127 -10.85 3.87 -4.60
C ILE A 127 -12.24 4.48 -4.45
N THR A 128 -13.25 3.83 -5.03
CA THR A 128 -14.64 4.33 -4.99
C THR A 128 -15.39 3.87 -3.75
N ASP A 129 -16.56 4.47 -3.51
CA ASP A 129 -17.55 4.07 -2.52
C ASP A 129 -18.03 2.61 -2.65
N GLN A 130 -17.89 2.04 -3.84
CA GLN A 130 -18.21 0.65 -4.16
C GLN A 130 -16.99 -0.29 -4.06
N TYR A 131 -15.88 0.17 -3.48
CA TYR A 131 -14.62 -0.57 -3.35
C TYR A 131 -13.99 -1.00 -4.69
N GLN A 132 -14.24 -0.23 -5.74
CA GLN A 132 -13.53 -0.37 -7.01
C GLN A 132 -12.27 0.45 -6.99
N VAL A 133 -11.17 -0.15 -7.43
CA VAL A 133 -9.88 0.49 -7.54
C VAL A 133 -9.59 0.72 -9.01
N TYR A 134 -9.46 1.98 -9.40
CA TYR A 134 -9.01 2.38 -10.74
C TYR A 134 -7.58 2.86 -10.64
N ILE A 135 -6.67 2.21 -11.36
CA ILE A 135 -5.27 2.63 -11.43
C ILE A 135 -5.00 3.14 -12.82
N VAL A 136 -4.40 4.33 -12.90
CA VAL A 136 -3.86 4.88 -14.13
C VAL A 136 -2.36 5.02 -13.95
N SER A 137 -1.59 4.45 -14.88
CA SER A 137 -0.14 4.56 -14.90
C SER A 137 0.35 5.22 -16.18
N GLY A 138 1.48 5.91 -16.10
CA GLY A 138 2.24 6.41 -17.25
C GLY A 138 3.71 6.05 -17.08
N GLN A 139 4.37 5.75 -18.19
CA GLN A 139 5.77 5.35 -18.25
C GLN A 139 6.57 6.38 -19.05
N GLN A 140 7.75 6.75 -18.56
CA GLN A 140 8.67 7.67 -19.23
C GLN A 140 10.09 7.08 -19.27
N GLN A 141 10.67 7.02 -20.47
CA GLN A 141 12.07 6.67 -20.68
C GLN A 141 12.99 7.85 -20.34
N PHE A 142 14.10 7.59 -19.66
CA PHE A 142 15.05 8.61 -19.22
C PHE A 142 15.85 9.28 -20.37
N GLN A 143 15.82 8.75 -21.59
CA GLN A 143 16.64 9.23 -22.72
C GLN A 143 15.94 10.06 -23.79
N LEU A 144 14.62 10.28 -23.69
CA LEU A 144 13.87 11.07 -24.68
C LEU A 144 13.01 12.12 -23.97
N ASP A 145 13.25 13.40 -24.26
CA ASP A 145 12.50 14.57 -23.76
C ASP A 145 11.03 14.62 -24.27
N ASP A 146 10.53 13.58 -24.92
CA ASP A 146 9.17 13.51 -25.45
C ASP A 146 8.27 12.67 -24.54
N TYR A 147 7.37 13.35 -23.82
CA TYR A 147 6.22 12.72 -23.16
C TYR A 147 5.23 12.22 -24.22
N ASP A 148 5.15 10.90 -24.45
CA ASP A 148 4.13 10.30 -25.32
C ASP A 148 2.94 9.80 -24.51
N ALA A 149 1.79 10.48 -24.66
CA ALA A 149 0.52 10.09 -24.02
C ALA A 149 0.05 8.66 -24.39
N LYS A 150 0.67 8.01 -25.39
CA LYS A 150 0.40 6.62 -25.78
C LYS A 150 0.89 5.58 -24.78
N MET A 151 1.73 5.93 -23.80
CA MET A 151 2.26 4.98 -22.80
C MET A 151 1.43 4.90 -21.52
N SER A 152 0.19 5.43 -21.51
CA SER A 152 -0.69 5.32 -20.35
C SER A 152 -1.44 3.98 -20.33
N THR A 153 -1.41 3.27 -19.20
CA THR A 153 -2.22 2.06 -18.98
C THR A 153 -3.26 2.33 -17.89
N ALA A 154 -4.44 1.73 -18.04
CA ALA A 154 -5.48 1.76 -17.01
C ALA A 154 -5.91 0.34 -16.66
N VAL A 155 -5.96 0.04 -15.37
CA VAL A 155 -6.42 -1.26 -14.85
C VAL A 155 -7.46 -1.03 -13.77
N ARG A 156 -8.39 -1.98 -13.63
CA ARG A 156 -9.50 -1.88 -12.69
C ARG A 156 -9.61 -3.17 -11.86
N PHE A 157 -9.79 -2.99 -10.56
CA PHE A 157 -10.01 -4.07 -9.62
C PHE A 157 -11.25 -3.81 -8.78
N GLN A 158 -11.80 -4.87 -8.21
CA GLN A 158 -12.85 -4.85 -7.21
C GLN A 158 -12.35 -5.58 -5.97
N ILE A 159 -12.54 -4.98 -4.80
CA ILE A 159 -12.43 -5.71 -3.54
C ILE A 159 -13.78 -6.42 -3.31
N SER A 160 -13.76 -7.74 -3.31
CA SER A 160 -14.95 -8.56 -3.05
C SER A 160 -15.41 -8.47 -1.59
N ASN A 161 -16.63 -8.93 -1.31
CA ASN A 161 -17.16 -8.99 0.07
C ASN A 161 -16.30 -9.85 1.02
N GLY A 162 -15.50 -10.79 0.47
CA GLY A 162 -14.57 -11.62 1.23
C GLY A 162 -13.14 -11.07 1.30
N GLY A 163 -12.90 -9.84 0.84
CA GLY A 163 -11.59 -9.19 0.87
C GLY A 163 -10.64 -9.58 -0.26
N LYS A 164 -11.01 -10.51 -1.15
CA LYS A 164 -10.22 -10.84 -2.35
C LYS A 164 -10.25 -9.69 -3.36
N ILE A 165 -9.10 -9.39 -3.96
CA ILE A 165 -8.93 -8.38 -4.99
C ILE A 165 -9.03 -9.08 -6.36
N VAL A 166 -10.04 -8.74 -7.15
CA VAL A 166 -10.29 -9.35 -8.46
C VAL A 166 -10.21 -8.30 -9.56
N GLU A 167 -9.54 -8.65 -10.65
CA GLU A 167 -9.51 -7.82 -11.87
C GLU A 167 -10.89 -7.82 -12.55
N LEU A 168 -11.26 -6.68 -13.15
CA LEU A 168 -12.54 -6.45 -13.80
C LEU A 168 -12.42 -6.34 -15.32
#